data_AF-A0A5C6RWI2-F1
#
_entry.id   AF-A0A5C6RWI2-F1
#
_cell.length_a   1.000
_cell.length_b   1.000
_cell.length_c   1.000
_cell.angle_alpha   90.00
_cell.angle_beta   90.00
_cell.angle_gamma   90.00
#
_symmetry.space_group_name_H-M   'P 1'
#
loop_
_entity.id
_entity.type
_entity.pdbx_description
1 polymer ?
#
loop_
_entity_poly.entity_id
_entity_poly.type
_entity_poly.pdbx_seq_one_letter_code
_entity_poly.pdbx_strand_id
1 'polypeptide(L)'
;MKLLGPIAITLSLSGAAAVAQTESPLERAAPALAAYDAEIVEGNLWQREGLSPRDRSIVTVAALIGAGKTELQPNEFARALDNGVTPAELSGIITHLAFYAGWNNAVEASQYAAALYDERGIAAADLPAADAELLPLDQEAEDSRQTNVQQNFGETSQGVVDFTQDPLFLDLWLRPELAPRDRSLVTVSSLVANGQAAQVTYHLNRAMDNGLTREEASEALTQLAFYANWPNVFSALPVFKDVFASREG
;
A
#
# COMPACT_ATOMS: atom_id res chain seq x y z
N MET A 1 58.54 63.18 12.65
CA MET A 1 57.66 64.13 11.93
C MET A 1 57.44 63.59 10.53
N LYS A 2 56.18 63.57 10.08
CA LYS A 2 55.62 63.00 8.82
C LYS A 2 55.41 61.48 8.84
N LEU A 3 54.26 60.90 8.50
CA LEU A 3 52.89 61.37 8.21
C LEU A 3 52.02 60.09 8.22
N LEU A 4 50.85 60.14 8.85
CA LEU A 4 49.82 59.10 8.82
C LEU A 4 49.25 58.93 7.40
N GLY A 5 48.96 57.69 7.00
CA GLY A 5 48.18 57.33 5.79
C GLY A 5 47.29 56.11 6.07
N PRO A 6 46.07 56.02 5.51
CA PRO A 6 44.95 55.31 6.12
C PRO A 6 44.85 53.82 5.77
N ILE A 7 44.08 53.15 6.63
CA ILE A 7 43.61 51.77 6.60
C ILE A 7 42.81 51.46 5.32
N ALA A 8 43.05 50.30 4.72
CA ALA A 8 42.10 49.64 3.83
C ALA A 8 42.02 48.14 4.20
N ILE A 9 41.01 47.82 5.02
CA ILE A 9 40.55 46.46 5.26
C ILE A 9 39.85 46.01 3.97
N THR A 10 40.45 45.09 3.23
CA THR A 10 39.76 44.39 2.14
C THR A 10 39.07 43.17 2.72
N LEU A 11 37.79 43.33 3.05
CA LEU A 11 36.85 42.23 3.27
C LEU A 11 36.58 41.58 1.91
N SER A 12 37.24 40.45 1.60
CA SER A 12 36.77 39.60 0.51
C SER A 12 35.61 38.76 1.02
N LEU A 13 34.40 39.23 0.74
CA LEU A 13 33.16 38.48 0.94
C LEU A 13 33.27 37.11 0.27
N SER A 14 33.10 36.08 1.08
CA SER A 14 32.89 34.70 0.67
C SER A 14 31.77 34.64 -0.37
N GLY A 15 32.10 34.21 -1.58
CA GLY A 15 31.11 33.74 -2.54
C GLY A 15 30.52 32.43 -2.02
N ALA A 16 29.53 32.53 -1.12
CA ALA A 16 28.59 31.44 -0.94
C ALA A 16 27.83 31.32 -2.26
N ALA A 17 28.21 30.33 -3.07
CA ALA A 17 27.39 29.90 -4.18
C ALA A 17 26.03 29.54 -3.58
N ALA A 18 25.03 30.40 -3.79
CA ALA A 18 23.65 30.02 -3.60
C ALA A 18 23.45 28.81 -4.50
N VAL A 19 23.32 27.62 -3.89
CA VAL A 19 22.79 26.46 -4.59
C VAL A 19 21.41 26.90 -5.04
N ALA A 20 21.30 27.27 -6.33
CA ALA A 20 20.01 27.55 -6.92
C ALA A 20 19.17 26.29 -6.68
N GLN A 21 18.16 26.39 -5.83
CA GLN A 21 17.19 25.32 -5.69
C GLN A 21 16.55 25.19 -7.06
N THR A 22 16.95 24.17 -7.80
CA THR A 22 16.35 23.87 -9.09
C THR A 22 14.93 23.44 -8.81
N GLU A 23 13.98 24.28 -9.22
CA GLU A 23 12.54 24.00 -9.22
C GLU A 23 12.29 22.56 -9.70
N SER A 24 11.53 21.80 -8.91
CA SER A 24 11.23 20.40 -9.19
C SER A 24 10.45 20.27 -10.50
N PRO A 25 10.49 19.11 -11.19
CA PRO A 25 9.66 18.88 -12.37
C PRO A 25 8.16 19.11 -12.11
N LEU A 26 7.68 18.81 -10.90
CA LEU A 26 6.29 19.01 -10.50
C LEU A 26 5.92 20.49 -10.41
N GLU A 27 6.73 21.29 -9.71
CA GLU A 27 6.52 22.74 -9.59
C GLU A 27 6.57 23.42 -10.96
N ARG A 28 7.53 23.04 -11.80
CA ARG A 28 7.69 23.59 -13.15
C ARG A 28 6.50 23.28 -14.06
N ALA A 29 5.99 22.05 -14.00
CA ALA A 29 4.94 21.59 -14.89
C ALA A 29 3.52 21.93 -14.38
N ALA A 30 3.30 21.85 -13.07
CA ALA A 30 2.01 21.98 -12.43
C ALA A 30 2.15 22.58 -11.01
N PRO A 31 2.42 23.89 -10.87
CA PRO A 31 2.71 24.51 -9.56
C PRO A 31 1.53 24.41 -8.57
N ALA A 32 0.29 24.41 -9.06
CA ALA A 32 -0.89 24.17 -8.22
C ALA A 32 -0.90 22.75 -7.65
N LEU A 33 -0.46 21.75 -8.44
CA LEU A 33 -0.36 20.37 -7.97
C LEU A 33 0.76 20.24 -6.93
N ALA A 34 1.91 20.90 -7.13
CA ALA A 34 2.97 20.94 -6.12
C ALA A 34 2.48 21.55 -4.80
N ALA A 35 1.68 22.62 -4.85
CA ALA A 35 1.07 23.20 -3.66
C ALA A 35 0.09 22.23 -2.98
N TYR A 36 -0.76 21.53 -3.75
CA TYR A 36 -1.66 20.53 -3.19
C TYR A 36 -0.93 19.32 -2.60
N ASP A 37 0.16 18.88 -3.22
CA ASP A 37 1.00 17.82 -2.69
C ASP A 37 1.56 18.22 -1.31
N ALA A 38 2.16 19.40 -1.21
CA ALA A 38 2.72 19.90 0.04
C ALA A 38 1.65 20.13 1.13
N GLU A 39 0.53 20.78 0.80
CA GLU A 39 -0.46 21.21 1.79
C GLU A 39 -1.48 20.13 2.14
N ILE A 40 -1.95 19.38 1.13
CA ILE A 40 -3.07 18.43 1.28
C ILE A 40 -2.56 17.00 1.43
N VAL A 41 -1.58 16.57 0.64
CA VAL A 41 -1.10 15.18 0.71
C VAL A 41 -0.14 15.04 1.90
N GLU A 42 0.98 15.76 1.90
CA GLU A 42 2.00 15.67 2.94
C GLU A 42 1.59 16.37 4.23
N GLY A 43 1.04 17.58 4.12
CA GLY A 43 0.65 18.43 5.25
C GLY A 43 -0.65 18.03 5.95
N ASN A 44 -1.48 17.18 5.34
CA ASN A 44 -2.76 16.77 5.91
C ASN A 44 -2.98 15.25 5.81
N LEU A 45 -3.18 14.68 4.61
CA LEU A 45 -3.57 13.28 4.43
C LEU A 45 -2.69 12.32 5.24
N TRP A 46 -1.36 12.46 5.11
CA TRP A 46 -0.39 11.63 5.84
C TRP A 46 -0.28 11.93 7.34
N GLN A 47 -0.80 13.08 7.78
CA GLN A 47 -0.84 13.50 9.19
C GLN A 47 -2.14 13.11 9.91
N ARG A 48 -3.14 12.62 9.17
CA ARG A 48 -4.44 12.26 9.74
C ARG A 48 -4.31 11.09 10.72
N GLU A 49 -4.86 11.29 11.91
CA GLU A 49 -5.05 10.23 12.91
C GLU A 49 -6.10 9.20 12.44
N GLY A 50 -6.25 8.09 13.16
CA GLY A 50 -7.19 7.01 12.83
C GLY A 50 -6.63 5.91 11.90
N LEU A 51 -5.51 6.16 11.21
CA LEU A 51 -4.70 5.14 10.54
C LEU A 51 -3.22 5.48 10.66
N SER A 52 -2.43 4.53 11.14
CA SER A 52 -1.00 4.75 11.38
C SER A 52 -0.23 5.03 10.07
N PRO A 53 0.93 5.71 10.11
CA PRO A 53 1.78 5.88 8.93
C PRO A 53 2.17 4.54 8.27
N ARG A 54 2.42 3.51 9.09
CA ARG A 54 2.68 2.14 8.64
C ARG A 54 1.53 1.60 7.80
N ASP A 55 0.31 1.67 8.32
CA ASP A 55 -0.87 1.17 7.61
C ASP A 55 -1.26 2.02 6.39
N ARG A 56 -1.08 3.35 6.44
CA ARG A 56 -1.20 4.21 5.25
C ARG A 56 -0.25 3.77 4.15
N SER A 57 0.96 3.38 4.51
CA SER A 57 1.93 2.85 3.55
C SER A 57 1.49 1.51 2.98
N ILE A 58 0.93 0.61 3.79
CA ILE A 58 0.34 -0.65 3.28
C ILE A 58 -0.76 -0.36 2.26
N VAL A 59 -1.68 0.57 2.57
CA VAL A 59 -2.76 0.97 1.67
C VAL A 59 -2.22 1.57 0.36
N THR A 60 -1.25 2.48 0.45
CA THR A 60 -0.62 3.13 -0.72
C THR A 60 0.11 2.11 -1.60
N VAL A 61 0.95 1.26 -1.01
CA VAL A 61 1.68 0.20 -1.73
C VAL A 61 0.70 -0.74 -2.44
N ALA A 62 -0.35 -1.17 -1.73
CA ALA A 62 -1.36 -2.05 -2.31
C ALA A 62 -2.11 -1.39 -3.48
N ALA A 63 -2.41 -0.09 -3.39
CA ALA A 63 -3.03 0.66 -4.47
C ALA A 63 -2.12 0.78 -5.70
N LEU A 64 -0.84 1.08 -5.50
CA LEU A 64 0.13 1.27 -6.59
C LEU A 64 0.45 -0.03 -7.32
N ILE A 65 0.67 -1.12 -6.59
CA ILE A 65 0.84 -2.45 -7.19
C ILE A 65 -0.48 -2.88 -7.84
N GLY A 66 -1.60 -2.69 -7.15
CA GLY A 66 -2.94 -2.97 -7.63
C GLY A 66 -3.23 -2.39 -9.01
N ALA A 67 -2.94 -1.09 -9.17
CA ALA A 67 -3.23 -0.33 -10.38
C ALA A 67 -2.07 -0.30 -11.41
N GLY A 68 -0.99 -1.07 -11.20
CA GLY A 68 0.18 -1.11 -12.09
C GLY A 68 0.92 0.23 -12.21
N LYS A 69 0.89 1.07 -11.16
CA LYS A 69 1.52 2.40 -11.13
C LYS A 69 2.97 2.31 -10.70
N THR A 70 3.82 1.79 -11.57
CA THR A 70 5.20 1.42 -11.27
C THR A 70 6.14 2.59 -10.97
N GLU A 71 5.96 3.75 -11.62
CA GLU A 71 6.86 4.90 -11.46
C GLU A 71 6.96 5.43 -10.03
N LEU A 72 5.88 5.30 -9.24
CA LEU A 72 5.84 5.75 -7.85
C LEU A 72 6.29 4.69 -6.85
N GLN A 73 6.37 3.42 -7.26
CA GLN A 73 6.67 2.30 -6.37
C GLN A 73 8.02 2.45 -5.64
N PRO A 74 9.13 2.86 -6.28
CA PRO A 74 10.41 2.98 -5.57
C PRO A 74 10.34 3.91 -4.35
N ASN A 75 9.75 5.10 -4.51
CA ASN A 75 9.64 6.10 -3.44
C ASN A 75 8.67 5.64 -2.34
N GLU A 76 7.56 5.01 -2.72
CA GLU A 76 6.53 4.60 -1.77
C GLU A 76 6.91 3.29 -1.04
N PHE A 77 7.71 2.42 -1.65
CA PHE A 77 8.30 1.26 -0.97
C PHE A 77 9.35 1.73 0.04
N ALA A 78 10.19 2.69 -0.31
CA ALA A 78 11.13 3.31 0.62
C ALA A 78 10.39 3.94 1.81
N ARG A 79 9.35 4.75 1.54
CA ARG A 79 8.48 5.34 2.57
C ARG A 79 7.84 4.28 3.45
N ALA A 80 7.38 3.17 2.87
CA ALA A 80 6.78 2.08 3.63
C ALA A 80 7.75 1.48 4.64
N LEU A 81 8.98 1.19 4.21
CA LEU A 81 10.03 0.69 5.11
C LEU A 81 10.38 1.72 6.20
N ASP A 82 10.45 3.01 5.85
CA ASP A 82 10.73 4.09 6.81
C ASP A 82 9.59 4.26 7.84
N ASN A 83 8.35 4.00 7.43
CA ASN A 83 7.17 4.00 8.29
C ASN A 83 6.98 2.70 9.08
N GLY A 84 7.89 1.73 8.96
CA GLY A 84 7.91 0.50 9.76
C GLY A 84 7.20 -0.70 9.14
N VAL A 85 6.86 -0.66 7.85
CA VAL A 85 6.54 -1.89 7.11
C VAL A 85 7.82 -2.70 6.99
N THR A 86 7.80 -3.97 7.35
CA THR A 86 9.01 -4.81 7.28
C THR A 86 9.27 -5.29 5.84
N PRO A 87 10.51 -5.66 5.49
CA PRO A 87 10.80 -6.30 4.21
C PRO A 87 9.99 -7.58 3.98
N ALA A 88 9.72 -8.33 5.07
CA ALA A 88 8.87 -9.51 5.05
C ALA A 88 7.42 -9.18 4.67
N GLU A 89 6.85 -8.13 5.27
CA GLU A 89 5.51 -7.65 4.94
C GLU A 89 5.43 -7.13 3.51
N LEU A 90 6.40 -6.32 3.06
CA LEU A 90 6.43 -5.84 1.67
C LEU A 90 6.52 -6.99 0.65
N SER A 91 7.34 -8.00 0.94
CA SER A 91 7.39 -9.25 0.15
C SER A 91 6.04 -9.99 0.14
N GLY A 92 5.38 -10.05 1.31
CA GLY A 92 4.04 -10.62 1.44
C GLY A 92 2.99 -9.87 0.63
N ILE A 93 3.04 -8.53 0.61
CA ILE A 93 2.13 -7.69 -0.19
C ILE A 93 2.31 -7.97 -1.68
N ILE A 94 3.55 -7.99 -2.17
CA ILE A 94 3.86 -8.28 -3.58
C ILE A 94 3.34 -9.67 -3.96
N THR A 95 3.62 -10.68 -3.14
CA THR A 95 3.18 -12.07 -3.36
C THR A 95 1.65 -12.17 -3.38
N HIS A 96 0.98 -11.54 -2.42
CA HIS A 96 -0.48 -11.55 -2.30
C HIS A 96 -1.15 -10.88 -3.51
N LEU A 97 -0.58 -9.77 -3.99
CA LEU A 97 -1.13 -9.04 -5.13
C LEU A 97 -0.84 -9.70 -6.48
N ALA A 98 0.02 -10.71 -6.56
CA ALA A 98 0.12 -11.56 -7.75
C ALA A 98 -1.22 -12.24 -8.06
N PHE A 99 -1.97 -12.63 -7.02
CA PHE A 99 -3.27 -13.28 -7.14
C PHE A 99 -4.44 -12.29 -7.23
N TYR A 100 -4.37 -11.18 -6.48
CA TYR A 100 -5.49 -10.22 -6.39
C TYR A 100 -5.42 -9.04 -7.36
N ALA A 101 -4.24 -8.72 -7.89
CA ALA A 101 -4.04 -7.64 -8.87
C ALA A 101 -3.43 -8.13 -10.20
N GLY A 102 -2.96 -9.38 -10.24
CA GLY A 102 -2.42 -10.01 -11.44
C GLY A 102 -0.91 -10.21 -11.38
N TRP A 103 -0.46 -11.29 -12.02
CA TRP A 103 0.92 -11.78 -11.92
C TRP A 103 1.96 -10.75 -12.38
N ASN A 104 1.68 -10.05 -13.49
CA ASN A 104 2.62 -9.06 -14.05
C ASN A 104 2.86 -7.89 -13.10
N ASN A 105 1.82 -7.40 -12.42
CA ASN A 105 1.95 -6.28 -11.48
C ASN A 105 2.89 -6.66 -10.32
N ALA A 106 2.80 -7.89 -9.81
CA ALA A 106 3.69 -8.39 -8.77
C ALA A 106 5.13 -8.62 -9.27
N VAL A 107 5.29 -9.14 -10.49
CA VAL A 107 6.62 -9.34 -11.12
C VAL A 107 7.33 -8.02 -11.38
N GLU A 108 6.60 -6.96 -11.75
CA GLU A 108 7.18 -5.62 -11.90
C GLU A 108 7.53 -5.03 -10.54
N ALA A 109 6.63 -5.13 -9.55
CA ALA A 109 6.88 -4.65 -8.20
C ALA A 109 8.09 -5.32 -7.54
N SER A 110 8.29 -6.62 -7.76
CA SER A 110 9.43 -7.34 -7.19
C SER A 110 10.78 -6.83 -7.67
N GLN A 111 10.87 -6.30 -8.90
CA GLN A 111 12.10 -5.72 -9.43
C GLN A 111 12.47 -4.43 -8.70
N TYR A 112 11.49 -3.57 -8.44
CA TYR A 112 11.71 -2.32 -7.67
C TYR A 112 12.01 -2.61 -6.20
N ALA A 113 11.34 -3.59 -5.59
CA ALA A 113 11.65 -4.03 -4.24
C ALA A 113 13.07 -4.62 -4.14
N ALA A 114 13.49 -5.46 -5.10
CA ALA A 114 14.83 -6.01 -5.14
C ALA A 114 15.91 -4.92 -5.22
N ALA A 115 15.73 -3.92 -6.10
CA ALA A 115 16.66 -2.80 -6.19
C ALA A 115 16.76 -2.00 -4.88
N LEU A 116 15.62 -1.77 -4.21
CA LEU A 116 15.57 -1.11 -2.91
C LEU A 116 16.25 -1.95 -1.82
N TYR A 117 16.10 -3.27 -1.85
CA TYR A 117 16.73 -4.18 -0.90
C TYR A 117 18.25 -4.19 -1.06
N ASP A 118 18.76 -4.19 -2.30
CA ASP A 118 20.19 -4.04 -2.59
C ASP A 118 20.73 -2.71 -2.05
N GLU A 119 20.00 -1.61 -2.24
CA GLU A 119 20.37 -0.28 -1.72
C GLU A 119 20.42 -0.26 -0.18
N ARG A 120 19.46 -0.90 0.48
CA ARG A 120 19.32 -0.91 1.95
C ARG A 120 20.07 -2.06 2.63
N GLY A 121 20.75 -2.92 1.88
CA GLY A 121 21.47 -4.08 2.41
C GLY A 121 20.55 -5.13 3.06
N ILE A 122 19.30 -5.24 2.61
CA ILE A 122 18.34 -6.26 3.05
C ILE A 122 18.68 -7.57 2.36
N ALA A 123 19.00 -8.61 3.13
CA ALA A 123 19.40 -9.90 2.59
C ALA A 123 18.19 -10.78 2.29
N ALA A 124 18.35 -11.76 1.41
CA ALA A 124 17.32 -12.77 1.15
C ALA A 124 16.91 -13.55 2.42
N ALA A 125 17.79 -13.65 3.42
CA ALA A 125 17.50 -14.27 4.71
C ALA A 125 16.55 -13.43 5.59
N ASP A 126 16.36 -12.15 5.28
CA ASP A 126 15.42 -11.25 5.96
C ASP A 126 14.01 -11.31 5.34
N LEU A 127 13.83 -12.10 4.27
CA LEU A 127 12.57 -12.27 3.55
C LEU A 127 11.87 -13.59 3.93
N PRO A 128 10.55 -13.71 3.68
CA PRO A 128 9.80 -14.91 4.04
C PRO A 128 10.29 -16.12 3.26
N ALA A 129 10.44 -17.26 3.93
CA ALA A 129 10.77 -18.52 3.27
C ALA A 129 9.62 -18.98 2.36
N ALA A 130 9.96 -19.64 1.25
CA ALA A 130 8.97 -20.18 0.34
C ALA A 130 8.09 -21.25 1.03
N ASP A 131 8.71 -22.06 1.89
CA ASP A 131 8.13 -23.16 2.67
C ASP A 131 7.81 -22.77 4.13
N ALA A 132 7.41 -21.52 4.36
CA ALA A 132 7.03 -21.04 5.68
C ALA A 132 5.90 -21.87 6.32
N GLU A 133 5.95 -22.05 7.64
CA GLU A 133 4.85 -22.65 8.41
C GLU A 133 3.61 -21.76 8.34
N LEU A 134 2.50 -22.34 7.89
CA LEU A 134 1.24 -21.63 7.70
C LEU A 134 0.54 -21.37 9.03
N LEU A 135 -0.20 -20.26 9.10
CA LEU A 135 -1.10 -19.92 10.18
C LEU A 135 -2.23 -20.97 10.30
N PRO A 136 -2.82 -21.14 11.50
CA PRO A 136 -3.92 -22.06 11.69
C PRO A 136 -5.11 -21.76 10.76
N LEU A 137 -5.66 -22.81 10.15
CA LEU A 137 -6.87 -22.74 9.34
C LEU A 137 -8.11 -22.85 10.22
N ASP A 138 -9.07 -21.95 10.01
CA ASP A 138 -10.45 -22.16 10.47
C ASP A 138 -11.15 -23.12 9.51
N GLN A 139 -11.17 -24.40 9.88
CA GLN A 139 -11.70 -25.47 9.05
C GLN A 139 -13.20 -25.30 8.77
N GLU A 140 -13.98 -24.85 9.76
CA GLU A 140 -15.43 -24.72 9.60
C GLU A 140 -15.78 -23.57 8.65
N ALA A 141 -15.09 -22.43 8.79
CA ALA A 141 -15.26 -21.30 7.89
C ALA A 141 -14.82 -21.65 6.46
N GLU A 142 -13.73 -22.41 6.30
CA GLU A 142 -13.25 -22.83 4.99
C GLU A 142 -14.16 -23.86 4.32
N ASP A 143 -14.64 -24.87 5.05
CA ASP A 143 -15.60 -25.84 4.53
C ASP A 143 -16.89 -25.15 4.05
N SER A 144 -17.37 -24.17 4.81
CA SER A 144 -18.54 -23.35 4.47
C SER A 144 -18.29 -22.51 3.21
N ARG A 145 -17.14 -21.83 3.13
CA ARG A 145 -16.74 -21.02 1.97
C ARG A 145 -16.62 -21.90 0.72
N GLN A 146 -15.93 -23.03 0.81
CA GLN A 146 -15.71 -23.94 -0.30
C GLN A 146 -17.03 -24.54 -0.79
N THR A 147 -17.90 -24.97 0.12
CA THR A 147 -19.24 -25.47 -0.22
C THR A 147 -20.04 -24.42 -1.02
N ASN A 148 -20.04 -23.17 -0.56
CA ASN A 148 -20.73 -22.09 -1.25
C ASN A 148 -20.17 -21.83 -2.66
N VAL A 149 -18.85 -21.74 -2.80
CA VAL A 149 -18.21 -21.51 -4.11
C VAL A 149 -18.44 -22.69 -5.06
N GLN A 150 -18.32 -23.92 -4.57
CA GLN A 150 -18.58 -25.13 -5.36
C GLN A 150 -20.02 -25.18 -5.87
N GLN A 151 -21.01 -24.89 -5.01
CA GLN A 151 -22.42 -24.93 -5.39
C GLN A 151 -22.79 -23.86 -6.42
N ASN A 152 -22.22 -22.66 -6.29
CA ASN A 152 -22.54 -21.55 -7.18
C ASN A 152 -21.78 -21.59 -8.51
N PHE A 153 -20.53 -22.08 -8.52
CA PHE A 153 -19.62 -21.91 -9.64
C PHE A 153 -18.92 -23.18 -10.14
N GLY A 154 -19.09 -24.33 -9.48
CA GLY A 154 -18.44 -25.58 -9.86
C GLY A 154 -18.80 -26.03 -11.28
N GLU A 155 -20.08 -25.97 -11.65
CA GLU A 155 -20.53 -26.27 -13.02
C GLU A 155 -20.09 -25.23 -14.05
N THR A 156 -19.82 -24.00 -13.61
CA THR A 156 -19.36 -22.91 -14.50
C THR A 156 -17.86 -23.04 -14.79
N SER A 157 -17.04 -23.26 -13.77
CA SER A 157 -15.59 -23.40 -13.91
C SER A 157 -14.97 -24.09 -12.69
N GLN A 158 -14.91 -25.42 -12.72
CA GLN A 158 -14.30 -26.20 -11.63
C GLN A 158 -12.83 -25.82 -11.39
N GLY A 159 -12.06 -25.56 -12.45
CA GLY A 159 -10.65 -25.18 -12.29
C GLY A 159 -10.47 -23.87 -11.52
N VAL A 160 -11.40 -22.91 -11.64
CA VAL A 160 -11.37 -21.68 -10.83
C VAL A 160 -11.72 -22.00 -9.37
N VAL A 161 -12.67 -22.90 -9.12
CA VAL A 161 -13.00 -23.35 -7.77
C VAL A 161 -11.80 -24.02 -7.10
N ASP A 162 -11.13 -24.94 -7.78
CA ASP A 162 -9.96 -25.67 -7.27
C ASP A 162 -8.81 -24.71 -6.96
N PHE A 163 -8.46 -23.82 -7.91
CA PHE A 163 -7.44 -22.79 -7.67
C PHE A 163 -7.89 -21.69 -6.70
N THR A 164 -9.17 -21.57 -6.38
CA THR A 164 -9.59 -20.71 -5.27
C THR A 164 -9.27 -21.37 -3.94
N GLN A 165 -9.46 -22.69 -3.83
CA GLN A 165 -9.21 -23.40 -2.57
C GLN A 165 -7.71 -23.53 -2.28
N ASP A 166 -7.00 -24.27 -3.13
CA ASP A 166 -5.66 -24.77 -2.80
C ASP A 166 -4.60 -23.67 -2.68
N PRO A 167 -4.33 -22.85 -3.72
CA PRO A 167 -3.29 -21.83 -3.62
C PRO A 167 -3.74 -20.57 -2.89
N LEU A 168 -5.05 -20.30 -2.70
CA LEU A 168 -5.50 -19.10 -1.98
C LEU A 168 -5.84 -19.39 -0.52
N PHE A 169 -6.93 -20.10 -0.25
CA PHE A 169 -7.46 -20.21 1.11
C PHE A 169 -6.75 -21.27 1.96
N LEU A 170 -6.15 -22.28 1.34
CA LEU A 170 -5.32 -23.28 2.03
C LEU A 170 -3.82 -22.97 2.05
N ASP A 171 -3.37 -21.91 1.35
CA ASP A 171 -1.97 -21.47 1.33
C ASP A 171 -1.85 -19.95 1.51
N LEU A 172 -2.05 -19.15 0.46
CA LEU A 172 -1.76 -17.70 0.46
C LEU A 172 -2.35 -16.95 1.66
N TRP A 173 -3.60 -17.21 2.02
CA TRP A 173 -4.30 -16.56 3.13
C TRP A 173 -3.78 -16.96 4.51
N LEU A 174 -3.04 -18.05 4.60
CA LEU A 174 -2.44 -18.59 5.82
C LEU A 174 -0.95 -18.27 5.92
N ARG A 175 -0.32 -17.67 4.90
CA ARG A 175 1.10 -17.33 4.99
C ARG A 175 1.37 -16.31 6.11
N PRO A 176 2.43 -16.49 6.93
CA PRO A 176 2.59 -15.75 8.19
C PRO A 176 3.20 -14.36 8.05
N GLU A 177 3.81 -14.01 6.92
CA GLU A 177 4.49 -12.71 6.73
C GLU A 177 3.57 -11.50 6.75
N LEU A 178 2.26 -11.71 6.57
CA LEU A 178 1.23 -10.71 6.81
C LEU A 178 0.27 -11.26 7.85
N ALA A 179 0.06 -10.51 8.92
CA ALA A 179 -1.04 -10.78 9.83
C ALA A 179 -2.37 -10.82 9.05
N PRO A 180 -3.35 -11.68 9.42
CA PRO A 180 -4.63 -11.77 8.71
C PRO A 180 -5.33 -10.41 8.52
N ARG A 181 -5.19 -9.51 9.49
CA ARG A 181 -5.70 -8.13 9.45
C ARG A 181 -5.07 -7.32 8.30
N ASP A 182 -3.74 -7.37 8.19
CA ASP A 182 -2.99 -6.61 7.20
C ASP A 182 -3.16 -7.19 5.79
N ARG A 183 -3.19 -8.53 5.66
CA ARG A 183 -3.51 -9.19 4.39
C ARG A 183 -4.90 -8.77 3.88
N SER A 184 -5.88 -8.68 4.76
CA SER A 184 -7.20 -8.18 4.40
C SER A 184 -7.18 -6.69 4.05
N LEU A 185 -6.42 -5.84 4.76
CA LEU A 185 -6.25 -4.43 4.41
C LEU A 185 -5.68 -4.26 3.00
N VAL A 186 -4.59 -4.97 2.68
CA VAL A 186 -3.98 -5.03 1.34
C VAL A 186 -5.02 -5.41 0.27
N THR A 187 -5.79 -6.46 0.55
CA THR A 187 -6.81 -6.96 -0.37
C THR A 187 -7.86 -5.90 -0.65
N VAL A 188 -8.49 -5.34 0.39
CA VAL A 188 -9.54 -4.32 0.26
C VAL A 188 -9.00 -3.09 -0.46
N SER A 189 -7.79 -2.64 -0.12
CA SER A 189 -7.14 -1.49 -0.77
C SER A 189 -6.93 -1.72 -2.27
N SER A 190 -6.43 -2.88 -2.68
CA SER A 190 -6.25 -3.23 -4.10
C SER A 190 -7.58 -3.33 -4.84
N LEU A 191 -8.60 -3.96 -4.23
CA LEU A 191 -9.93 -4.07 -4.83
C LEU A 191 -10.56 -2.70 -5.08
N VAL A 192 -10.52 -1.81 -4.09
CA VAL A 192 -11.01 -0.44 -4.24
C VAL A 192 -10.19 0.30 -5.29
N ALA A 193 -8.86 0.18 -5.27
CA ALA A 193 -7.99 0.86 -6.22
C ALA A 193 -8.22 0.47 -7.69
N ASN A 194 -8.74 -0.74 -7.91
CA ASN A 194 -9.08 -1.27 -9.23
C ASN A 194 -10.57 -1.16 -9.57
N GLY A 195 -11.38 -0.48 -8.74
CA GLY A 195 -12.82 -0.32 -8.97
C GLY A 195 -13.62 -1.62 -8.84
N GLN A 196 -13.08 -2.65 -8.17
CA GLN A 196 -13.66 -3.99 -8.04
C GLN A 196 -14.66 -4.08 -6.87
N ALA A 197 -15.60 -3.13 -6.82
CA ALA A 197 -16.56 -2.98 -5.71
C ALA A 197 -17.36 -4.27 -5.40
N ALA A 198 -17.63 -5.11 -6.41
CA ALA A 198 -18.35 -6.37 -6.25
C ALA A 198 -17.67 -7.38 -5.30
N GLN A 199 -16.35 -7.28 -5.13
CA GLN A 199 -15.58 -8.17 -4.24
C GLN A 199 -15.38 -7.56 -2.84
N VAL A 200 -15.63 -6.26 -2.68
CA VAL A 200 -15.34 -5.52 -1.45
C VAL A 200 -16.20 -6.02 -0.28
N THR A 201 -17.46 -6.40 -0.48
CA THR A 201 -18.34 -6.87 0.60
C THR A 201 -17.74 -8.04 1.37
N TYR A 202 -17.25 -9.06 0.66
CA TYR A 202 -16.67 -10.25 1.29
C TYR A 202 -15.35 -9.89 2.01
N HIS A 203 -14.44 -9.21 1.31
CA HIS A 203 -13.11 -8.93 1.84
C HIS A 203 -13.10 -7.88 2.96
N LEU A 204 -14.02 -6.91 2.94
CA LEU A 204 -14.17 -5.95 4.04
C LEU A 204 -14.73 -6.63 5.29
N ASN A 205 -15.70 -7.55 5.16
CA ASN A 205 -16.16 -8.32 6.30
C ASN A 205 -15.03 -9.16 6.91
N ARG A 206 -14.27 -9.87 6.07
CA ARG A 206 -13.09 -10.62 6.50
C ARG A 206 -12.02 -9.72 7.15
N ALA A 207 -11.82 -8.50 6.64
CA ALA A 207 -10.90 -7.54 7.24
C ALA A 207 -11.30 -7.16 8.66
N MET A 208 -12.59 -6.87 8.85
CA MET A 208 -13.13 -6.49 10.15
C MET A 208 -13.21 -7.67 11.12
N ASP A 209 -13.45 -8.90 10.64
CA ASP A 209 -13.35 -10.13 11.44
C ASP A 209 -11.92 -10.35 11.95
N ASN A 210 -10.94 -10.01 11.11
CA ASN A 210 -9.51 -10.05 11.47
C ASN A 210 -9.07 -8.85 12.33
N GLY A 211 -9.97 -7.92 12.69
CA GLY A 211 -9.70 -6.82 13.61
C GLY A 211 -9.46 -5.45 12.98
N LEU A 212 -9.66 -5.28 11.66
CA LEU A 212 -9.68 -3.94 11.06
C LEU A 212 -10.88 -3.15 11.61
N THR A 213 -10.63 -2.01 12.23
CA THR A 213 -11.71 -1.19 12.80
C THR A 213 -12.45 -0.41 11.72
N ARG A 214 -13.67 0.04 12.05
CA ARG A 214 -14.45 0.93 11.17
C ARG A 214 -13.71 2.24 10.88
N GLU A 215 -13.00 2.79 11.87
CA GLU A 215 -12.21 4.02 11.73
C GLU A 215 -11.04 3.82 10.75
N GLU A 216 -10.26 2.75 10.93
CA GLU A 216 -9.14 2.41 10.04
C GLU A 216 -9.62 2.15 8.61
N ALA A 217 -10.74 1.42 8.43
CA ALA A 217 -11.34 1.16 7.13
C ALA A 217 -11.80 2.46 6.43
N SER A 218 -12.34 3.41 7.19
CA SER A 218 -12.72 4.74 6.68
C SER A 218 -11.50 5.58 6.28
N GLU A 219 -10.43 5.56 7.08
CA GLU A 219 -9.18 6.25 6.75
C GLU A 219 -8.47 5.62 5.55
N ALA A 220 -8.56 4.31 5.36
CA ALA A 220 -8.07 3.64 4.16
C ALA A 220 -8.77 4.14 2.88
N LEU A 221 -10.09 4.35 2.90
CA LEU A 221 -10.81 4.98 1.77
C LEU A 221 -10.32 6.41 1.50
N THR A 222 -10.02 7.15 2.56
CA THR A 222 -9.51 8.52 2.44
C THR A 222 -8.13 8.53 1.80
N GLN A 223 -7.22 7.63 2.20
CA GLN A 223 -5.93 7.41 1.54
C GLN A 223 -6.10 7.05 0.06
N LEU A 224 -7.01 6.13 -0.25
CA LEU A 224 -7.26 5.64 -1.61
C LEU A 224 -7.86 6.70 -2.52
N ALA A 225 -8.53 7.73 -2.01
CA ALA A 225 -9.04 8.80 -2.86
C ALA A 225 -7.91 9.51 -3.62
N PHE A 226 -6.77 9.71 -2.94
CA PHE A 226 -5.59 10.36 -3.51
C PHE A 226 -4.74 9.39 -4.34
N TYR A 227 -4.51 8.18 -3.84
CA TYR A 227 -3.60 7.22 -4.48
C TYR A 227 -4.26 6.33 -5.55
N ALA A 228 -5.60 6.25 -5.56
CA ALA A 228 -6.35 5.37 -6.43
C ALA A 228 -7.58 5.99 -7.09
N ASN A 229 -7.73 7.32 -7.01
CA ASN A 229 -8.78 8.17 -7.58
C ASN A 229 -10.14 8.20 -6.86
N TRP A 230 -10.80 9.37 -6.92
CA TRP A 230 -12.12 9.64 -6.33
C TRP A 230 -13.22 8.70 -6.86
N PRO A 231 -13.41 8.48 -8.19
CA PRO A 231 -14.45 7.60 -8.70
C PRO A 231 -14.44 6.18 -8.13
N ASN A 232 -13.25 5.59 -7.97
CA ASN A 232 -13.07 4.27 -7.38
C ASN A 232 -13.55 4.24 -5.92
N VAL A 233 -13.15 5.23 -5.11
CA VAL A 233 -13.61 5.36 -3.72
C VAL A 233 -15.12 5.58 -3.64
N PHE A 234 -15.69 6.44 -4.48
CA PHE A 234 -17.14 6.67 -4.52
C PHE A 234 -17.94 5.43 -4.95
N SER A 235 -17.34 4.54 -5.73
CA SER A 235 -17.94 3.24 -6.06
C SER A 235 -17.92 2.26 -4.88
N ALA A 236 -16.92 2.38 -3.99
CA ALA A 236 -16.80 1.54 -2.80
C ALA A 236 -17.63 2.05 -1.59
N LEU A 237 -17.87 3.37 -1.48
CA LEU A 237 -18.58 3.98 -0.34
C LEU A 237 -19.93 3.33 -0.02
N PRO A 238 -20.82 3.00 -0.98
CA PRO A 238 -22.08 2.30 -0.68
C PRO A 238 -21.84 0.93 -0.04
N VAL A 239 -20.85 0.18 -0.52
CA VAL A 239 -20.50 -1.14 0.01
C VAL A 239 -19.98 -1.04 1.45
N PHE A 240 -19.09 -0.10 1.73
CA PHE A 240 -18.58 0.15 3.08
C PHE A 240 -19.71 0.56 4.04
N LYS A 241 -20.60 1.45 3.58
CA LYS A 241 -21.77 1.87 4.37
C LYS A 241 -22.64 0.68 4.75
N ASP A 242 -22.95 -0.20 3.79
CA ASP A 242 -23.82 -1.35 4.02
C ASP A 242 -23.15 -2.38 4.96
N VAL A 243 -21.86 -2.65 4.79
CA VAL A 243 -21.11 -3.54 5.69
C VAL A 243 -21.07 -2.97 7.10
N PHE A 244 -20.77 -1.69 7.29
CA PHE A 244 -20.77 -1.07 8.62
C PHE A 244 -22.14 -1.15 9.28
N ALA A 245 -23.22 -0.82 8.55
CA ALA A 245 -24.58 -0.89 9.09
C ALA A 245 -24.98 -2.33 9.48
N SER A 246 -24.54 -3.35 8.73
CA SER A 246 -24.84 -4.76 9.03
C SER A 246 -24.19 -5.28 10.31
N ARG A 247 -23.16 -4.60 10.81
CA ARG A 247 -22.36 -5.00 11.99
C ARG A 247 -22.69 -4.20 13.26
N GLU A 248 -23.58 -3.21 13.18
CA GLU A 248 -24.07 -2.44 14.33
C GLU A 248 -25.26 -3.10 15.05
N GLY A 249 -25.65 -4.33 14.63
CA GLY A 249 -26.76 -5.11 15.17
C GLY A 249 -26.37 -6.10 16.26
#